data_AF-A0A193GLX6-F1
#
_entry.id   AF-A0A193GLX6-F1
#
_cell.length_a   1.000
_cell.length_b   1.000
_cell.length_c   1.000
_cell.angle_alpha   90.00
_cell.angle_beta   90.00
_cell.angle_gamma   90.00
#
_symmetry.space_group_name_H-M   'P 1'
#
loop_
_entity.id
_entity.type
_entity.pdbx_description
1 polymer ?
#
loop_
_entity_poly.entity_id
_entity_poly.type
_entity_poly.pdbx_seq_one_letter_code
_entity_poly.pdbx_strand_id
1 'polypeptide(L)'
;MVNGEGIPRGAHIGTYLLDEVVRWAKQWPTAQVRQISLSTVDGSDENRERRNRLYEQFGIVFEYTPDRRSGVSLSTMVAAQLTPVAPEVWGENIEEWGLVEYLRHGCAQIKDLSYSNNRLERVRRDLVAEIEAARARPLRWACRQLWMRYQFNILVIFFVTCVGVMMWAKLSQ
;
A
#
# COMPACT_ATOMS: atom_id res chain seq x y z
N MET A 1 7.58 2.64 -2.82
CA MET A 1 8.02 1.83 -3.98
C MET A 1 6.90 1.83 -5.00
N VAL A 2 7.15 2.35 -6.20
CA VAL A 2 6.19 2.34 -7.31
C VAL A 2 6.28 0.95 -7.94
N ASN A 3 5.27 0.12 -7.72
CA ASN A 3 5.17 -1.26 -8.21
C ASN A 3 4.92 -1.29 -9.71
N GLY A 4 5.95 -1.10 -10.55
CA GLY A 4 5.93 -1.47 -11.99
C GLY A 4 4.94 -0.76 -12.92
N GLU A 5 3.93 -0.09 -12.40
CA GLU A 5 3.04 0.83 -13.09
C GLU A 5 3.73 2.19 -13.14
N GLY A 6 3.77 2.84 -14.31
CA GLY A 6 4.44 4.13 -14.48
C GLY A 6 4.01 5.18 -13.45
N ILE A 7 4.78 6.26 -13.33
CA ILE A 7 4.48 7.34 -12.37
C ILE A 7 3.02 7.81 -12.56
N PRO A 8 2.17 7.74 -11.52
CA PRO A 8 0.76 8.07 -11.64
C PRO A 8 0.59 9.53 -12.10
N ARG A 9 -0.10 9.70 -13.24
CA ARG A 9 -0.44 11.03 -13.76
C ARG A 9 -1.50 11.65 -12.84
N GLY A 10 -1.40 12.95 -12.62
CA GLY A 10 -2.36 13.68 -11.78
C GLY A 10 -2.07 13.61 -10.27
N ALA A 11 -1.03 12.90 -9.82
CA ALA A 11 -0.64 12.83 -8.40
C ALA A 11 0.19 14.04 -7.92
N HIS A 12 0.19 15.16 -8.64
CA HIS A 12 0.92 16.40 -8.30
C HIS A 12 2.45 16.27 -8.09
N ILE A 13 3.06 15.12 -8.39
CA ILE A 13 4.51 14.86 -8.20
C ILE A 13 5.38 15.93 -8.86
N GLY A 14 5.08 16.28 -10.11
CA GLY A 14 5.84 17.32 -10.83
C GLY A 14 5.71 18.71 -10.19
N THR A 15 4.54 19.01 -9.62
CA THR A 15 4.30 20.28 -8.91
C THR A 15 5.08 20.31 -7.60
N TYR A 16 5.00 19.26 -6.79
CA TYR A 16 5.78 19.15 -5.55
C TYR A 16 7.29 19.27 -5.80
N LEU A 17 7.83 18.50 -6.75
CA LEU A 17 9.28 18.53 -7.02
C LEU A 17 9.75 19.90 -7.53
N LEU A 18 8.97 20.54 -8.39
CA LEU A 18 9.34 21.85 -8.91
C LEU A 18 9.17 22.95 -7.84
N ASP A 19 8.21 22.81 -6.94
CA ASP A 19 8.02 23.70 -5.79
C ASP A 19 9.22 23.64 -4.84
N GLU A 20 9.74 22.45 -4.55
CA GLU A 20 10.98 22.30 -3.77
C GLU A 20 12.18 22.95 -4.46
N VAL A 21 12.31 22.80 -5.79
CA VAL A 21 13.35 23.49 -6.56
C VAL A 21 13.18 25.01 -6.51
N VAL A 22 11.95 25.52 -6.63
CA VAL A 22 11.67 26.96 -6.55
C VAL A 22 11.98 27.51 -5.17
N ARG A 23 11.54 26.85 -4.10
CA ARG A 23 11.84 27.24 -2.72
C ARG A 23 13.34 27.26 -2.44
N TRP A 24 14.06 26.25 -2.93
CA TRP A 24 15.52 26.21 -2.88
C TRP A 24 16.14 27.38 -3.67
N ALA A 25 15.75 27.58 -4.94
CA ALA A 25 16.32 28.63 -5.79
C ALA A 25 16.10 30.04 -5.22
N LYS A 26 14.96 30.30 -4.58
CA LYS A 26 14.63 31.60 -3.97
C LYS A 26 15.55 31.99 -2.81
N GLN A 27 16.38 31.08 -2.29
CA GLN A 27 17.44 31.43 -1.34
C GLN A 27 18.52 32.32 -1.97
N TRP A 28 18.61 32.35 -3.31
CA TRP A 28 19.50 33.24 -4.07
C TRP A 28 18.68 34.13 -5.02
N PRO A 29 18.01 35.18 -4.51
CA PRO A 29 17.02 35.95 -5.27
C PRO A 29 17.58 36.62 -6.54
N THR A 30 18.86 36.96 -6.56
CA THR A 30 19.55 37.58 -7.70
C THR A 30 20.13 36.56 -8.70
N ALA A 31 20.06 35.26 -8.41
CA ALA A 31 20.54 34.24 -9.32
C ALA A 31 19.70 34.23 -10.59
N GLN A 32 20.37 34.16 -11.74
CA GLN A 32 19.69 34.02 -13.02
C GLN A 32 19.11 32.61 -13.14
N VAL A 33 17.84 32.53 -13.54
CA VAL A 33 17.20 31.28 -13.88
C VAL A 33 17.71 30.86 -15.26
N ARG A 34 18.34 29.69 -15.34
CA ARG A 34 18.78 29.14 -16.61
C ARG A 34 17.58 28.95 -17.54
N GLN A 35 17.74 29.31 -18.81
CA GLN A 35 16.67 29.14 -19.79
C GLN A 35 16.20 27.68 -19.87
N ILE A 36 14.88 27.53 -19.86
CA ILE A 36 14.18 26.26 -20.00
C ILE A 36 13.61 26.21 -21.42
N SER A 37 13.93 25.15 -22.14
CA SER A 37 13.41 24.92 -23.49
C SER A 37 12.37 23.81 -23.45
N LEU A 38 11.19 24.10 -24.00
CA LEU A 38 10.11 23.13 -24.19
C LEU A 38 10.20 22.57 -25.60
N SER A 39 10.41 21.26 -25.70
CA SER A 39 10.45 20.56 -26.99
C SER A 39 9.04 20.24 -27.49
N THR A 40 8.88 20.19 -28.82
CA THR A 40 7.66 19.69 -29.47
C THR A 40 7.45 18.19 -29.21
N VAL A 41 8.54 17.43 -29.04
CA VAL A 41 8.49 15.99 -28.74
C VAL A 41 7.84 15.72 -27.38
N ASP A 42 8.10 16.59 -26.41
CA ASP A 42 7.54 16.47 -25.06
C ASP A 42 6.12 17.07 -24.96
N GLY A 43 5.63 17.70 -26.03
CA GLY A 43 4.40 18.49 -26.09
C GLY A 43 3.36 17.91 -27.04
N SER A 44 2.91 16.67 -26.80
CA SER A 44 1.77 16.10 -27.52
C SER A 44 0.48 16.87 -27.22
N ASP A 45 -0.52 16.74 -28.07
CA ASP A 45 -1.79 17.48 -27.92
C ASP A 45 -2.47 17.23 -26.57
N GLU A 46 -2.31 16.02 -26.02
CA GLU A 46 -2.88 15.62 -24.73
C GLU A 46 -2.11 16.20 -23.53
N ASN A 47 -0.79 16.38 -23.62
CA ASN A 47 0.05 16.73 -22.47
C ASN A 47 0.48 18.21 -22.43
N ARG A 48 0.38 18.91 -23.56
CA ARG A 48 0.92 20.26 -23.78
C ARG A 48 0.39 21.25 -22.77
N GLU A 49 -0.92 21.33 -22.59
CA GLU A 49 -1.55 22.30 -21.69
C GLU A 49 -1.16 22.04 -20.23
N ARG A 50 -1.18 20.77 -19.82
CA ARG A 50 -0.76 20.37 -18.47
C ARG A 50 0.70 20.69 -18.21
N ARG A 51 1.59 20.40 -19.16
CA ARG A 51 3.02 20.70 -19.08
C ARG A 51 3.28 22.20 -19.03
N ASN A 52 2.64 23.00 -19.89
CA ASN A 52 2.85 24.44 -19.92
C ASN A 52 2.35 25.07 -18.60
N ARG A 53 1.14 24.68 -18.14
CA ARG A 53 0.57 25.13 -16.86
C ARG A 53 1.47 24.79 -15.66
N LEU A 54 2.13 23.63 -15.68
CA LEU A 54 3.08 23.23 -14.64
C LEU A 54 4.19 24.25 -14.44
N TYR A 55 4.74 24.85 -15.51
CA TYR A 55 5.79 25.85 -15.38
C TYR A 55 5.23 27.25 -15.14
N GLU A 56 4.13 27.61 -15.82
CA GLU A 56 3.49 28.92 -15.71
C GLU A 56 3.04 29.25 -14.28
N GLN A 57 2.56 28.25 -13.51
CA GLN A 57 2.17 28.46 -12.11
C GLN A 57 3.35 28.88 -11.20
N PHE A 58 4.59 28.56 -11.58
CA PHE A 58 5.78 28.99 -10.84
C PHE A 58 6.30 30.37 -11.29
N GLY A 59 5.53 31.09 -12.11
CA GLY A 59 5.92 32.40 -12.64
C GLY A 59 6.91 32.30 -13.81
N ILE A 60 7.13 31.11 -14.38
CA ILE A 60 8.02 30.92 -15.53
C ILE A 60 7.31 31.35 -16.80
N VAL A 61 7.88 32.37 -17.47
CA VAL A 61 7.31 32.95 -18.69
C VAL A 61 8.07 32.42 -19.90
N PHE A 62 7.33 31.96 -20.91
CA PHE A 62 7.88 31.41 -22.15
C PHE A 62 7.48 32.24 -23.37
N GLU A 63 8.43 32.35 -24.30
CA GLU A 63 8.17 32.71 -25.69
C GLU A 63 7.78 31.42 -26.44
N TYR A 64 6.49 31.22 -26.61
CA TYR A 64 5.93 30.04 -27.27
C TYR A 64 5.92 30.18 -28.79
N THR A 65 5.99 29.04 -29.50
CA THR A 65 5.53 28.96 -30.89
C THR A 65 4.03 29.22 -30.98
N PRO A 66 3.47 29.57 -32.17
CA PRO A 66 2.04 29.86 -32.31
C PRO A 66 1.11 28.73 -31.84
N ASP A 67 1.54 27.48 -31.96
CA ASP A 67 0.82 26.28 -31.49
C ASP A 67 1.08 25.93 -30.01
N ARG A 68 1.97 26.69 -29.34
CA ARG A 68 2.44 26.49 -27.96
C ARG A 68 3.00 25.09 -27.68
N ARG A 69 3.41 24.35 -28.72
CA ARG A 69 4.02 23.01 -28.58
C ARG A 69 5.46 23.09 -28.10
N SER A 70 6.18 24.12 -28.50
CA SER A 70 7.52 24.44 -28.01
C SER A 70 7.62 25.90 -27.58
N GLY A 71 8.72 26.22 -26.91
CA GLY A 71 9.01 27.58 -26.47
C GLY A 71 10.28 27.61 -25.65
N VAL A 72 10.81 28.81 -25.43
CA VAL A 72 11.99 29.04 -24.58
C VAL A 72 11.62 30.04 -23.51
N SER A 73 12.02 29.80 -22.26
CA SER A 73 11.79 30.75 -21.19
C SER A 73 12.60 32.03 -21.40
N LEU A 74 12.11 33.16 -20.88
CA LEU A 74 12.80 34.43 -20.97
C LEU A 74 14.22 34.33 -20.37
N SER A 75 15.22 34.88 -21.05
CA SER A 75 16.64 34.84 -20.63
C SER A 75 16.96 35.74 -19.44
N THR A 76 16.08 36.69 -19.13
CA THR A 76 16.26 37.71 -18.08
C THR A 76 15.66 37.33 -16.73
N MET A 77 15.13 36.11 -16.60
CA MET A 77 14.48 35.67 -15.37
C MET A 77 15.48 35.51 -14.21
N VAL A 78 15.06 35.96 -13.03
CA VAL A 78 15.81 35.77 -11.77
C VAL A 78 14.98 35.00 -10.75
N ALA A 79 15.63 34.31 -9.82
CA ALA A 79 14.94 33.44 -8.86
C ALA A 79 13.90 34.19 -8.01
N ALA A 80 14.10 35.49 -7.73
CA ALA A 80 13.12 36.31 -7.01
C ALA A 80 11.74 36.37 -7.71
N GLN A 81 11.69 36.22 -9.03
CA GLN A 81 10.46 36.26 -9.83
C GLN A 81 9.69 34.93 -9.81
N LEU A 82 10.27 33.86 -9.27
CA LEU A 82 9.60 32.57 -9.16
C LEU A 82 8.56 32.61 -8.04
N THR A 83 7.45 31.91 -8.25
CA THR A 83 6.32 31.83 -7.31
C THR A 83 6.24 30.41 -6.75
N PRO A 84 6.58 30.17 -5.46
CA PRO A 84 6.34 28.87 -4.86
C PRO A 84 4.84 28.60 -4.80
N VAL A 85 4.48 27.33 -4.86
CA VAL A 85 3.09 26.89 -4.78
C VAL A 85 2.75 26.61 -3.32
N ALA A 86 1.51 26.90 -2.95
CA ALA A 86 1.02 26.67 -1.60
C ALA A 86 0.95 25.14 -1.34
N PRO A 87 1.41 24.64 -0.18
CA PRO A 87 1.42 23.21 0.12
C PRO A 87 0.08 22.51 -0.09
N GLU A 88 -1.04 23.22 0.08
CA GLU A 88 -2.40 22.70 -0.09
C GLU A 88 -2.66 22.18 -1.52
N VAL A 89 -1.96 22.72 -2.53
CA VAL A 89 -2.14 22.33 -3.94
C VAL A 89 -1.63 20.92 -4.23
N TRP A 90 -0.64 20.44 -3.47
CA TRP A 90 -0.07 19.11 -3.65
C TRP A 90 -0.25 18.20 -2.42
N GLY A 91 -0.53 18.78 -1.25
CA GLY A 91 -0.64 18.09 0.03
C GLY A 91 -1.82 17.14 0.16
N GLU A 92 -2.84 17.24 -0.71
CA GLU A 92 -3.90 16.25 -0.79
C GLU A 92 -3.41 14.88 -1.30
N ASN A 93 -2.35 14.86 -2.12
CA ASN A 93 -1.87 13.66 -2.81
C ASN A 93 -0.49 13.20 -2.33
N ILE A 94 0.25 14.07 -1.66
CA ILE A 94 1.64 13.85 -1.27
C ILE A 94 1.78 14.08 0.22
N GLU A 95 2.24 13.04 0.90
CA GLU A 95 2.62 13.08 2.30
C GLU A 95 4.15 13.06 2.40
N GLU A 96 4.71 14.01 3.13
CA GLU A 96 6.14 14.06 3.39
C GLU A 96 6.50 13.17 4.58
N TRP A 97 7.49 12.30 4.39
CA TRP A 97 8.01 11.46 5.46
C TRP A 97 9.48 11.81 5.73
N GLY A 98 9.81 12.07 6.99
CA GLY A 98 11.21 12.18 7.40
C GLY A 98 11.95 10.86 7.18
N LEU A 99 13.18 10.90 6.65
CA LEU A 99 13.94 9.69 6.33
C LEU A 99 14.05 8.71 7.50
N VAL A 100 14.32 9.21 8.70
CA VAL A 100 14.45 8.39 9.92
C VAL A 100 13.11 7.73 10.29
N GLU A 101 12.00 8.46 10.15
CA GLU A 101 10.66 7.96 10.43
C GLU A 101 10.23 6.90 9.41
N TYR A 102 10.45 7.17 8.13
CA TYR A 102 10.24 6.21 7.05
C TYR A 102 11.01 4.90 7.29
N LEU A 103 12.30 5.00 7.63
CA LEU A 103 13.13 3.83 7.92
C LEU A 103 12.63 3.08 9.17
N ARG A 104 12.28 3.79 10.23
CA ARG A 104 11.73 3.18 11.46
C ARG A 104 10.45 2.41 11.17
N HIS A 105 9.52 3.02 10.45
CA HIS A 105 8.26 2.42 10.06
C HIS A 105 8.48 1.20 9.15
N GLY A 106 9.36 1.32 8.16
CA GLY A 106 9.73 0.20 7.28
C GLY A 106 10.35 -0.97 8.04
N CYS A 107 11.29 -0.72 8.96
CA CYS A 107 11.89 -1.77 9.78
C CYS A 107 10.85 -2.47 10.69
N ALA A 108 9.93 -1.71 11.29
CA ALA A 108 8.87 -2.27 12.11
C ALA A 108 7.94 -3.18 11.29
N GLN A 109 7.50 -2.72 10.10
CA GLN A 109 6.66 -3.53 9.21
C GLN A 109 7.34 -4.81 8.76
N ILE A 110 8.62 -4.74 8.35
CA ILE A 110 9.39 -5.93 7.95
C ILE A 110 9.44 -6.95 9.08
N LYS A 111 9.67 -6.48 10.31
CA LYS A 111 9.73 -7.33 11.50
C LYS A 111 8.38 -7.99 11.78
N ASP A 112 7.30 -7.22 11.73
CA ASP A 112 5.93 -7.71 11.98
C ASP A 112 5.45 -8.70 10.92
N LEU A 113 5.77 -8.42 9.65
CA LEU A 113 5.53 -9.33 8.53
C LEU A 113 6.32 -10.64 8.70
N SER A 114 7.60 -10.55 9.08
CA SER A 114 8.42 -11.73 9.34
C SER A 114 7.85 -12.58 10.48
N TYR A 115 7.41 -11.95 11.58
CA TYR A 115 6.76 -12.67 12.68
C TYR A 115 5.45 -13.31 12.26
N SER A 116 4.62 -12.60 11.50
CA SER A 116 3.34 -13.11 11.02
C SER A 116 3.53 -14.29 10.07
N ASN A 117 4.52 -14.20 9.17
CA ASN A 117 4.87 -15.28 8.26
C ASN A 117 5.37 -16.51 9.02
N ASN A 118 6.30 -16.33 9.97
CA ASN A 118 6.78 -17.42 10.83
C ASN A 118 5.68 -18.05 11.70
N ARG A 119 4.69 -17.26 12.13
CA ARG A 119 3.51 -17.78 12.85
C ARG A 119 2.64 -18.63 11.93
N LEU A 120 2.33 -18.13 10.73
CA LEU A 120 1.52 -18.84 9.75
C LEU A 120 2.20 -20.13 9.28
N GLU A 121 3.51 -20.12 9.05
CA GLU A 121 4.26 -21.33 8.70
C GLU A 121 4.30 -22.37 9.83
N ARG A 122 4.28 -21.94 11.10
CA ARG A 122 4.10 -22.88 12.22
C ARG A 122 2.72 -23.50 12.21
N VAL A 123 1.67 -22.68 12.16
CA VAL A 123 0.28 -23.16 12.12
C VAL A 123 0.05 -24.09 10.93
N ARG A 124 0.58 -23.76 9.77
CA ARG A 124 0.52 -24.60 8.57
C ARG A 124 1.18 -25.96 8.80
N ARG A 125 2.39 -25.99 9.36
CA ARG A 125 3.08 -27.25 9.67
C ARG A 125 2.31 -28.11 10.67
N ASP A 126 1.76 -27.50 11.71
CA ASP A 126 0.98 -28.21 12.73
C ASP A 126 -0.29 -28.83 12.13
N LEU A 127 -1.02 -28.08 11.29
CA LEU A 127 -2.20 -28.59 10.58
C LEU A 127 -1.86 -29.71 9.60
N VAL A 128 -0.74 -29.59 8.87
CA VAL A 128 -0.27 -30.65 7.97
C VAL A 128 0.07 -31.91 8.76
N ALA A 129 0.79 -31.79 9.87
CA ALA A 129 1.12 -32.91 10.74
C ALA A 129 -0.14 -33.56 11.34
N GLU A 130 -1.15 -32.77 11.70
CA GLU A 130 -2.43 -33.29 12.18
C GLU A 130 -3.17 -34.08 11.09
N ILE A 131 -3.22 -33.56 9.86
CA ILE A 131 -3.81 -34.25 8.71
C ILE A 131 -3.06 -35.56 8.43
N GLU A 132 -1.73 -35.56 8.45
CA GLU A 132 -0.93 -36.76 8.25
C GLU A 132 -1.15 -37.82 9.34
N ALA A 133 -1.19 -37.40 10.61
CA ALA A 133 -1.51 -38.28 11.73
C ALA A 133 -2.92 -38.87 11.62
N ALA A 134 -3.90 -38.07 11.18
CA ALA A 134 -5.26 -38.54 10.90
C ALA A 134 -5.29 -39.57 9.77
N ARG A 135 -4.56 -39.32 8.67
CA ARG A 135 -4.42 -40.27 7.55
C ARG A 135 -3.76 -41.59 7.96
N ALA A 136 -2.79 -41.55 8.86
CA ALA A 136 -2.09 -42.76 9.32
C ALA A 136 -2.98 -43.71 10.14
N ARG A 137 -3.98 -43.19 10.88
CA ARG A 137 -4.88 -43.98 11.74
C ARG A 137 -6.33 -43.45 11.71
N PRO A 138 -7.04 -43.62 10.59
CA PRO A 138 -8.30 -42.92 10.32
C PRO A 138 -9.42 -43.27 11.30
N LEU A 139 -9.59 -44.54 11.65
CA LEU A 139 -10.64 -44.99 12.58
C LEU A 139 -10.40 -44.46 14.01
N ARG A 140 -9.15 -44.49 14.48
CA ARG A 140 -8.81 -43.98 15.83
C ARG A 140 -9.00 -42.47 15.91
N TRP A 141 -8.63 -41.74 14.86
CA TRP A 141 -8.84 -40.31 14.79
C TRP A 141 -10.34 -39.96 14.78
N ALA A 142 -11.14 -40.62 13.95
CA ALA A 142 -12.58 -40.40 13.88
C ALA A 142 -13.29 -40.68 15.22
N CYS A 143 -12.98 -41.80 15.88
CA CYS A 143 -13.53 -42.12 17.20
C CYS A 143 -13.13 -41.09 18.27
N ARG A 144 -11.87 -40.63 18.27
CA ARG A 144 -11.40 -39.58 19.19
C ARG A 144 -12.11 -38.25 18.96
N GLN A 145 -12.31 -37.85 17.70
CA GLN A 145 -13.02 -36.62 17.35
C GLN A 145 -14.49 -36.68 17.75
N LEU A 146 -15.16 -37.81 17.49
CA LEU A 146 -16.53 -38.06 17.94
C LEU A 146 -16.65 -38.03 19.46
N TRP A 147 -15.70 -38.63 20.18
CA TRP A 147 -15.66 -38.58 21.64
C TRP A 147 -15.44 -37.16 22.17
N MET A 148 -14.44 -36.43 21.68
CA MET A 148 -14.17 -35.03 22.07
C MET A 148 -15.39 -34.12 21.82
N ARG A 149 -16.11 -34.33 20.72
CA ARG A 149 -17.25 -33.49 20.32
C ARG A 149 -18.56 -33.84 21.03
N TYR A 150 -18.80 -35.13 21.30
CA TYR A 150 -20.09 -35.63 21.75
C TYR A 150 -20.04 -36.46 23.04
N GLN A 151 -18.93 -36.44 23.79
CA GLN A 151 -18.77 -37.22 25.03
C GLN A 151 -19.99 -37.15 25.95
N PHE A 152 -20.54 -35.95 26.18
CA PHE A 152 -21.70 -35.78 27.05
C PHE A 152 -22.95 -36.49 26.51
N ASN A 153 -23.25 -36.32 25.22
CA ASN A 153 -24.39 -36.97 24.58
C ASN A 153 -24.22 -38.49 24.54
N ILE A 154 -23.01 -38.98 24.28
CA ILE A 154 -22.70 -40.41 24.29
C ILE A 154 -22.93 -41.00 25.70
N LEU A 155 -22.44 -40.32 26.75
CA LEU A 155 -22.64 -40.74 28.13
C LEU A 155 -24.12 -40.72 28.54
N VAL A 156 -24.87 -39.70 28.12
CA VAL A 156 -26.32 -39.60 28.40
C VAL A 156 -27.10 -40.71 27.69
N ILE A 157 -26.84 -40.96 26.41
CA ILE A 157 -27.49 -42.04 25.66
C ILE A 157 -27.18 -43.39 26.31
N PHE A 158 -25.92 -43.65 26.66
CA PHE A 158 -25.51 -44.88 27.34
C PHE A 158 -26.20 -45.03 28.71
N PHE A 159 -26.31 -43.95 29.47
CA PHE A 159 -27.01 -43.97 30.76
C PHE A 159 -28.50 -44.31 30.59
N VAL A 160 -29.19 -43.65 29.65
CA VAL A 160 -30.61 -43.89 29.38
C VAL A 160 -30.86 -45.31 28.89
N THR A 161 -30.01 -45.85 28.01
CA THR A 161 -30.15 -47.24 27.54
C THR A 161 -29.91 -48.24 28.67
N CYS A 162 -28.91 -48.05 29.52
CA CYS A 162 -28.68 -48.90 30.69
C CYS A 162 -29.89 -48.92 31.65
N VAL A 163 -30.46 -47.74 31.95
CA VAL A 163 -31.66 -47.64 32.80
C VAL A 163 -32.86 -48.35 32.15
N GLY A 164 -33.08 -48.15 30.84
CA GLY A 164 -34.14 -48.82 30.10
C GLY A 164 -34.02 -50.34 30.10
N VAL A 165 -32.81 -50.88 29.90
CA VAL A 165 -32.54 -52.32 29.94
C VAL A 165 -32.78 -52.90 31.34
N MET A 166 -32.33 -52.20 32.40
CA MET A 166 -32.58 -52.62 33.78
C MET A 166 -34.07 -52.65 34.12
N MET A 167 -34.83 -51.65 33.66
CA MET A 167 -36.29 -51.63 33.83
C MET A 167 -36.96 -52.78 33.09
N TRP A 168 -36.57 -53.05 31.84
CA TRP A 168 -37.12 -54.15 31.05
C TRP A 168 -36.85 -55.52 31.68
N ALA A 169 -35.63 -55.76 32.16
CA ALA A 169 -35.26 -57.01 32.82
C ALA A 169 -36.04 -57.25 34.13
N LYS A 170 -36.41 -56.19 34.86
CA LYS A 170 -37.30 -56.29 36.03
C LYS A 170 -38.76 -56.57 35.68
N LEU A 171 -39.21 -56.14 34.50
CA LEU A 171 -40.57 -56.37 34.00
C LEU A 171 -40.75 -57.76 33.39
N SER A 172 -39.67 -58.45 33.02
CA SER A 172 -39.69 -59.80 32.47
C SER A 172 -39.39 -60.91 33.51
N GLN A 173 -39.29 -60.57 34.80
CA GLN A 173 -39.29 -61.50 35.94
C GLN A 173 -40.66 -61.50 36.60
#